data_AF-A0A3D1TTQ6-F1
#
_entry.id   AF-A0A3D1TTQ6-F1
#
_cell.length_a   1.000
_cell.length_b   1.000
_cell.length_c   1.000
_cell.angle_alpha   90.00
_cell.angle_beta   90.00
_cell.angle_gamma   90.00
#
_symmetry.space_group_name_H-M   'P 1'
#
loop_
_entity.id
_entity.type
_entity.pdbx_description
1 polymer ?
#
loop_
_entity_poly.entity_id
_entity_poly.type
_entity_poly.pdbx_seq_one_letter_code
_entity_poly.pdbx_strand_id
1 'polypeptide(L)'
;MTLILSVGNVAQVVMVGDRMLSRARTPTDPDANKLGVLLCSGSRWAVGFSGLASIARGGAVYFRTHQFVAEALADVAEPDH
;
A
#
# COMPACT_ATOMS: atom_id res chain seq x y z
N MET A 1 -0.69 14.80 -5.04
CA MET A 1 -1.93 14.50 -4.30
C MET A 1 -2.24 13.03 -4.55
N THR A 2 -2.63 12.29 -3.51
CA THR A 2 -2.99 10.87 -3.61
C THR A 2 -4.49 10.73 -3.47
N LEU A 3 -5.12 9.90 -4.30
CA LEU A 3 -6.54 9.57 -4.19
C LEU A 3 -6.67 8.09 -3.88
N ILE A 4 -7.36 7.79 -2.77
CA ILE A 4 -7.82 6.44 -2.44
C ILE A 4 -9.31 6.57 -2.11
N LEU A 5 -10.12 5.75 -2.78
CA LEU A 5 -11.55 5.64 -2.56
C LEU A 5 -11.88 4.20 -2.21
N SER A 6 -12.68 4.01 -1.16
CA SER A 6 -13.23 2.71 -0.78
C SER A 6 -14.75 2.81 -0.76
N VAL A 7 -15.41 1.90 -1.48
CA VAL A 7 -16.88 1.79 -1.49
C VAL A 7 -17.23 0.34 -1.21
N GLY A 8 -18.13 0.12 -0.26
CA GLY A 8 -18.50 -1.24 0.13
C GLY A 8 -19.96 -1.36 0.52
N ASN A 9 -20.41 -2.60 0.56
CA ASN A 9 -21.68 -3.03 1.14
C ASN A 9 -21.42 -4.21 2.10
N VAL A 10 -22.50 -4.87 2.55
CA VAL A 10 -22.42 -5.99 3.49
C VAL A 10 -21.66 -7.22 2.96
N ALA A 11 -21.47 -7.34 1.64
CA ALA A 11 -20.86 -8.51 1.01
C ALA A 11 -19.47 -8.24 0.42
N GLN A 12 -19.17 -7.00 0.03
CA GLN A 12 -17.94 -6.67 -0.70
C GLN A 12 -17.47 -5.24 -0.49
N VAL A 13 -16.17 -5.03 -0.69
CA VAL A 13 -15.52 -3.72 -0.72
C VAL A 13 -14.72 -3.59 -2.02
N VAL A 14 -14.88 -2.47 -2.70
CA VAL A 14 -14.09 -2.07 -3.86
C VAL A 14 -13.19 -0.90 -3.44
N MET A 15 -11.89 -1.04 -3.70
CA MET A 15 -10.92 0.03 -3.50
C MET A 15 -10.36 0.49 -4.83
N VAL A 16 -10.28 1.81 -5.02
CA VAL A 16 -9.70 2.46 -6.20
C VAL A 16 -8.64 3.43 -5.71
N GLY A 17 -7.44 3.33 -6.28
CA GLY A 17 -6.31 4.21 -5.98
C GLY A 17 -5.80 4.84 -7.27
N ASP A 18 -5.42 6.11 -7.20
CA ASP A 18 -4.68 6.71 -8.31
C ASP A 18 -3.30 6.02 -8.48
N ARG A 19 -2.72 6.11 -9.68
CA ARG A 19 -1.44 5.46 -9.99
C ARG A 19 -0.24 6.41 -9.99
N MET A 20 -0.47 7.71 -9.95
CA MET A 20 0.62 8.68 -10.10
C MET A 20 1.45 8.77 -8.82
N LEU A 21 2.77 8.62 -8.95
CA LEU A 21 3.75 9.02 -7.95
C LEU A 21 4.57 10.17 -8.49
N SER A 22 4.73 11.22 -7.68
CA SER A 22 5.46 12.42 -8.06
C SER A 22 6.44 12.83 -6.97
N ARG A 23 7.60 13.35 -7.37
CA ARG A 23 8.55 14.06 -6.50
C ARG A 23 8.61 15.52 -6.90
N ALA A 24 8.33 16.42 -5.96
CA ALA A 24 8.33 17.87 -6.20
C ALA A 24 7.52 18.27 -7.46
N ARG A 25 6.33 17.69 -7.63
CA ARG A 25 5.42 17.85 -8.80
C ARG A 25 5.88 17.23 -10.11
N THR A 26 7.06 16.60 -10.16
CA THR A 26 7.51 15.84 -11.32
C THR A 26 7.04 14.40 -11.20
N PRO A 27 6.29 13.85 -12.16
CA PRO A 27 5.98 12.42 -12.23
C PRO A 27 7.25 11.59 -12.19
N THR A 28 7.32 10.63 -11.27
CA THR A 28 8.46 9.70 -11.15
C THR A 28 8.06 8.27 -11.48
N ASP A 29 6.80 7.92 -11.22
CA ASP A 29 6.25 6.60 -11.56
C ASP A 29 4.74 6.77 -11.83
N PRO A 30 4.28 6.65 -13.10
CA PRO A 30 2.87 6.77 -13.45
C PRO A 30 2.03 5.53 -13.10
N ASP A 31 2.68 4.43 -12.69
CA ASP A 31 2.08 3.11 -12.47
C ASP A 31 2.19 2.61 -11.02
N ALA A 32 2.51 3.51 -10.09
CA ALA A 32 2.69 3.19 -8.68
C ALA A 32 1.40 2.65 -8.07
N ASN A 33 1.43 1.38 -7.66
CA ASN A 33 0.32 0.76 -6.95
C ASN A 33 0.31 1.21 -5.47
N LYS A 34 -0.83 1.73 -5.04
CA LYS A 34 -1.05 2.24 -3.67
C LYS A 34 -1.98 1.34 -2.85
N LEU A 35 -2.46 0.26 -3.45
CA LEU A 35 -3.38 -0.68 -2.85
C LEU A 35 -2.70 -2.05 -2.72
N GLY A 36 -2.89 -2.69 -1.58
CA GLY A 36 -2.45 -4.05 -1.30
C GLY A 36 -3.62 -4.91 -0.83
N VAL A 37 -3.57 -6.20 -1.16
CA VAL A 37 -4.47 -7.19 -0.61
C VAL A 37 -3.63 -8.22 0.14
N LEU A 38 -3.97 -8.44 1.41
CA LEU A 38 -3.42 -9.51 2.22
C LEU A 38 -4.48 -10.60 2.38
N LEU A 39 -4.11 -11.82 2.04
CA LEU A 39 -4.97 -13.00 2.16
C LEU A 39 -4.46 -13.82 3.35
N CYS A 40 -5.37 -14.16 4.26
CA CYS A 40 -5.14 -15.06 5.38
C CYS A 40 -6.16 -16.20 5.32
N SER A 41 -5.91 -17.32 6.01
CA SER A 41 -6.77 -18.52 6.03
C SER A 41 -8.24 -18.23 6.33
N GLY A 42 -8.53 -17.24 7.18
CA GLY A 42 -9.89 -16.84 7.57
C GLY A 42 -10.30 -15.41 7.22
N SER A 43 -9.44 -14.61 6.57
CA SER A 43 -9.75 -13.20 6.32
C SER A 43 -9.04 -12.64 5.08
N ARG A 44 -9.62 -11.58 4.51
CA ARG A 44 -9.02 -10.84 3.39
C ARG A 44 -9.00 -9.37 3.75
N TRP A 45 -7.82 -8.77 3.70
CA TRP A 45 -7.60 -7.39 4.09
C TRP A 45 -7.21 -6.59 2.87
N ALA A 46 -7.94 -5.52 2.59
CA ALA A 46 -7.57 -4.56 1.55
C ALA A 46 -7.03 -3.30 2.23
N VAL A 47 -5.82 -2.88 1.85
CA VAL A 47 -5.11 -1.77 2.48
C VAL A 47 -4.72 -0.76 1.41
N GLY A 48 -4.93 0.52 1.68
CA GLY A 48 -4.54 1.62 0.81
C GLY A 48 -3.64 2.60 1.54
N PHE A 49 -2.62 3.10 0.85
CA PHE A 49 -1.59 3.97 1.42
C PHE A 49 -1.54 5.34 0.74
N SER A 50 -1.51 6.40 1.55
CA SER A 50 -1.25 7.77 1.07
C SER A 50 -0.10 8.41 1.82
N GLY A 51 0.46 9.47 1.24
CA GLY A 51 1.56 10.23 1.83
C GLY A 51 2.92 9.85 1.25
N LEU A 52 3.92 9.70 2.12
CA LEU A 52 5.30 9.42 1.71
C LEU A 52 5.39 8.03 1.06
N ALA A 53 6.06 7.90 -0.09
CA ALA A 53 6.19 6.61 -0.77
C ALA A 53 7.38 5.78 -0.26
N SER A 54 8.50 6.44 0.00
CA SER A 54 9.73 5.81 0.50
C SER A 54 10.62 6.79 1.23
N ILE A 55 11.41 6.29 2.18
CA ILE A 55 12.50 7.05 2.81
C ILE A 55 13.83 6.43 2.36
N ALA A 56 14.77 7.27 1.95
CA ALA A 56 16.15 6.86 1.72
C ALA A 56 17.03 7.31 2.89
N ARG A 57 17.95 6.44 3.33
CA ARG A 57 18.95 6.73 4.37
C ARG A 57 20.32 6.25 3.88
N GLY A 58 21.30 7.14 3.81
CA GLY A 58 22.66 6.79 3.37
C GLY A 58 22.76 6.28 1.93
N GLY A 59 21.85 6.71 1.04
CA GLY A 59 21.81 6.25 -0.37
C GLY A 59 21.02 4.97 -0.62
N ALA A 60 20.60 4.24 0.43
CA ALA A 60 19.76 3.06 0.32
C ALA A 60 18.29 3.37 0.68
N VAL A 61 17.34 2.64 0.08
CA VAL A 61 15.93 2.71 0.46
C VAL A 61 15.76 2.02 1.81
N TYR A 62 15.42 2.80 2.84
CA TYR A 62 15.25 2.32 4.21
C TYR A 62 13.80 1.90 4.50
N PHE A 63 12.83 2.55 3.87
CA PHE A 63 11.41 2.32 4.13
C PHE A 63 10.60 2.44 2.84
N ARG A 64 9.62 1.55 2.66
CA ARG A 64 8.63 1.61 1.58
C ARG A 64 7.23 1.41 2.15
N THR A 65 6.40 2.44 2.02
CA THR A 65 5.07 2.46 2.65
C THR A 65 4.17 1.31 2.18
N HIS A 66 4.26 0.94 0.89
CA HIS A 66 3.44 -0.15 0.33
C HIS A 66 3.85 -1.55 0.84
N GLN A 67 5.08 -1.72 1.32
CA GLN A 67 5.57 -3.00 1.87
C GLN A 67 5.38 -3.06 3.38
N PHE A 68 5.47 -1.91 4.04
CA PHE A 68 5.51 -1.81 5.50
C PHE A 68 4.39 -2.57 6.21
N VAL A 69 3.14 -2.49 5.77
CA VAL A 69 2.06 -3.19 6.47
C VAL A 69 2.15 -4.70 6.33
N ALA A 70 2.56 -5.22 5.16
CA ALA A 70 2.76 -6.65 5.01
C ALA A 70 3.93 -7.14 5.86
N GLU A 71 5.04 -6.40 5.87
CA GLU A 71 6.22 -6.68 6.70
C GLU A 71 5.87 -6.63 8.20
N ALA A 72 5.21 -5.56 8.66
CA ALA A 72 4.83 -5.39 10.05
C ALA A 72 3.83 -6.45 10.54
N LEU A 73 2.92 -6.92 9.66
CA LEU A 73 2.02 -8.01 10.00
C LEU A 73 2.74 -9.36 10.05
N ALA A 74 3.67 -9.60 9.14
CA ALA A 74 4.51 -10.80 9.15
C ALA A 74 5.43 -10.88 10.40
N ASP A 75 5.86 -9.73 10.93
CA ASP A 75 6.64 -9.65 12.18
C ASP A 75 5.83 -10.04 13.42
N VAL A 76 4.49 -9.90 13.38
CA VAL A 76 3.61 -10.19 14.53
C VAL A 76 3.06 -11.62 14.49
N ALA A 77 2.87 -12.20 13.30
CA ALA A 77 2.43 -13.57 13.13
C ALA A 77 2.92 -14.14 11.78
N GLU A 78 3.30 -15.42 11.77
CA GLU A 78 3.66 -16.11 10.53
C GLU A 78 2.48 -16.14 9.55
N PRO A 79 2.71 -15.90 8.24
CA PRO A 79 1.66 -16.00 7.24
C PRO A 79 1.07 -17.42 7.22
N ASP A 80 -0.25 -17.52 7.33
CA ASP A 80 -0.95 -18.80 7.16
C ASP A 80 -0.98 -19.12 5.64
N HIS A 81 -0.39 -20.25 5.26
CA HIS A 81 -0.18 -20.67 3.86
C HIS A 81 -1.45 -21.20 3.18
#